data_AF-A0A2E9W0Q2-F1
#
_entry.id   AF-A0A2E9W0Q2-F1
#
_cell.length_a   1.000
_cell.length_b   1.000
_cell.length_c   1.000
_cell.angle_alpha   90.00
_cell.angle_beta   90.00
_cell.angle_gamma   90.00
#
_symmetry.space_group_name_H-M   'P 1'
#
loop_
_entity.id
_entity.type
_entity.pdbx_description
1 polymer ?
#
loop_
_entity_poly.entity_id
_entity_poly.type
_entity_poly.pdbx_seq_one_letter_code
_entity_poly.pdbx_strand_id
1 'polypeptide(L)'
;MVWQPGLIERAERWEATGQRGATVWFTGLSGSGKSTVAAAVERLLVADGRPAYMLDGDNIRHGLSGDLGFSDEDRGENMRRVAEVARLFADSGTVALVALISPYRVGRRNARAIHEDVGLRFLEVFVDTPLEVCEERDVKGFYALARAGEMPGFTGVDGPFERPEAPDLVLTPDDGPAVAAATRVLDLLA
;
A
#
# COMPACT_ATOMS: atom_id res chain seq x y z
N MET A 1 -0.96 -23.64 17.49
CA MET A 1 -0.19 -23.89 16.25
C MET A 1 1.25 -23.49 16.53
N VAL A 2 2.23 -24.33 16.23
CA VAL A 2 3.66 -24.02 16.44
C VAL A 2 4.28 -23.65 15.10
N TRP A 3 4.93 -22.49 15.01
CA TRP A 3 5.63 -22.07 13.80
C TRP A 3 6.79 -23.04 13.51
N GLN A 4 6.85 -23.55 12.28
CA GLN A 4 7.97 -24.37 11.82
C GLN A 4 9.01 -23.43 11.19
N PRO A 5 10.20 -23.27 11.80
CA PRO A 5 11.24 -22.43 11.20
C PRO A 5 11.71 -23.04 9.87
N GLY A 6 12.04 -22.18 8.91
CA GLY A 6 12.74 -22.60 7.69
C GLY A 6 14.18 -23.00 7.99
N LEU A 7 14.85 -23.61 7.01
CA LEU A 7 16.28 -23.96 7.10
C LEU A 7 17.22 -22.79 6.81
N ILE A 8 16.68 -21.66 6.31
CA ILE A 8 17.44 -20.49 5.87
C ILE A 8 16.96 -19.29 6.68
N GLU A 9 17.90 -18.64 7.36
CA GLU A 9 17.66 -17.39 8.06
C GLU A 9 17.43 -16.23 7.08
N ARG A 10 16.66 -15.22 7.50
CA ARG A 10 16.38 -14.05 6.65
C ARG A 10 17.65 -13.36 6.15
N ALA A 11 18.65 -13.21 7.01
CA ALA A 11 19.91 -12.57 6.65
C ALA A 11 20.67 -13.34 5.56
N GLU A 12 20.72 -14.66 5.66
CA GLU A 12 21.34 -15.53 4.65
C GLU A 12 20.63 -15.42 3.30
N ARG A 13 19.29 -15.40 3.31
CA ARG A 13 18.49 -15.18 2.09
C ARG A 13 18.82 -13.85 1.44
N TRP A 14 18.83 -12.76 2.21
CA TRP A 14 19.07 -11.41 1.69
C TRP A 14 20.51 -11.23 1.18
N GLU A 15 21.48 -11.88 1.81
CA GLU A 15 22.87 -11.91 1.34
C GLU A 15 22.98 -12.66 0.00
N ALA A 16 22.34 -13.83 -0.11
CA ALA A 16 22.37 -14.64 -1.32
C ALA A 16 21.67 -13.98 -2.52
N THR A 17 20.61 -13.20 -2.28
CA THR A 17 19.88 -12.47 -3.33
C THR A 17 20.41 -11.06 -3.58
N GLY A 18 21.29 -10.55 -2.70
CA GLY A 18 21.80 -9.18 -2.76
C GLY A 18 20.73 -8.11 -2.49
N GLN A 19 19.55 -8.48 -1.98
CA GLN A 19 18.42 -7.58 -1.81
C GLN A 19 17.82 -7.71 -0.40
N ARG A 20 17.62 -6.55 0.23
CA ARG A 20 16.82 -6.43 1.46
C ARG A 20 15.40 -6.04 1.11
N GLY A 21 14.43 -6.79 1.62
CA GLY A 21 13.02 -6.50 1.40
C GLY A 21 12.51 -5.40 2.34
N ALA A 22 11.41 -4.78 1.93
CA ALA A 22 10.72 -3.74 2.68
C ALA A 22 9.27 -3.66 2.22
N THR A 23 8.42 -3.04 3.03
CA THR A 23 7.05 -2.69 2.62
C THR A 23 6.92 -1.18 2.47
N VAL A 24 6.50 -0.74 1.29
CA VAL A 24 6.05 0.64 1.04
C VAL A 24 4.53 0.63 0.99
N TRP A 25 3.90 1.25 1.98
CA TRP A 25 2.47 1.31 2.15
C TRP A 25 1.92 2.66 1.70
N PHE A 26 1.35 2.71 0.50
CA PHE A 26 0.69 3.89 -0.03
C PHE A 26 -0.74 3.98 0.54
N THR A 27 -1.06 5.10 1.17
CA THR A 27 -2.39 5.43 1.69
C THR A 27 -2.88 6.77 1.14
N GLY A 28 -4.19 6.96 1.01
CA GLY A 28 -4.77 8.13 0.35
C GLY A 28 -6.14 7.83 -0.27
N LEU A 29 -6.89 8.88 -0.60
CA LEU A 29 -8.24 8.79 -1.21
C LEU A 29 -8.26 8.00 -2.52
N SER A 30 -9.43 7.50 -2.93
CA SER A 30 -9.59 6.97 -4.30
C SER A 30 -9.18 8.06 -5.32
N GLY A 31 -8.59 7.72 -6.46
CA GLY A 31 -8.16 8.74 -7.45
C GLY A 31 -6.94 9.61 -7.05
N SER A 32 -6.41 9.48 -5.83
CA SER A 32 -5.26 10.28 -5.36
C SER A 32 -3.95 10.07 -6.15
N GLY A 33 -3.77 8.89 -6.76
CA GLY A 33 -2.55 8.55 -7.52
C GLY A 33 -1.70 7.42 -6.93
N LYS A 34 -2.13 6.76 -5.84
CA LYS A 34 -1.41 5.65 -5.18
C LYS A 34 -0.86 4.60 -6.16
N SER A 35 -1.73 3.97 -6.95
CA SER A 35 -1.31 2.91 -7.89
C SER A 35 -0.40 3.43 -8.99
N THR A 36 -0.58 4.69 -9.42
CA THR A 36 0.29 5.32 -10.43
C THR A 36 1.71 5.53 -9.91
N VAL A 37 1.85 6.01 -8.67
CA VAL A 37 3.18 6.17 -8.04
C VAL A 37 3.79 4.80 -7.72
N ALA A 38 3.01 3.87 -7.15
CA ALA A 38 3.47 2.52 -6.85
C ALA A 38 3.99 1.79 -8.11
N ALA A 39 3.27 1.86 -9.24
CA ALA A 39 3.72 1.28 -10.50
C ALA A 39 5.00 1.96 -11.04
N ALA A 40 5.17 3.26 -10.84
CA ALA A 40 6.40 3.96 -11.21
C ALA A 40 7.58 3.52 -10.33
N VAL A 41 7.38 3.34 -9.03
CA VAL A 41 8.40 2.78 -8.10
C VAL A 41 8.76 1.35 -8.49
N GLU A 42 7.76 0.50 -8.76
CA GLU A 42 7.97 -0.89 -9.19
C GLU A 42 8.84 -0.94 -10.44
N ARG A 43 8.50 -0.16 -11.46
CA ARG A 43 9.26 -0.10 -12.72
C ARG A 43 10.71 0.31 -12.49
N LEU A 44 10.96 1.31 -11.65
CA LEU A 44 12.31 1.80 -11.39
C LEU A 44 13.15 0.78 -10.60
N LEU A 45 12.58 0.11 -9.59
CA LEU A 45 13.27 -0.94 -8.84
C LEU A 45 13.61 -2.14 -9.73
N VAL A 46 12.63 -2.62 -10.50
CA VAL A 46 12.82 -3.78 -11.38
C VAL A 46 13.84 -3.48 -12.48
N ALA A 47 13.85 -2.26 -13.02
CA ALA A 47 14.87 -1.83 -13.99
C ALA A 47 16.29 -1.80 -13.41
N ASP A 48 16.42 -1.60 -12.09
CA ASP A 48 17.69 -1.65 -11.34
C ASP A 48 18.03 -3.07 -10.86
N GLY A 49 17.28 -4.09 -11.29
CA GLY A 49 17.49 -5.48 -10.88
C GLY A 49 17.04 -5.81 -9.46
N ARG A 50 16.31 -4.90 -8.80
CA ARG A 50 15.79 -5.05 -7.44
C ARG A 50 14.37 -5.60 -7.47
N PRO A 51 14.09 -6.80 -6.93
CA PRO A 51 12.75 -7.35 -6.89
C PRO A 51 11.76 -6.43 -6.16
N ALA A 52 10.67 -6.10 -6.84
CA ALA A 52 9.54 -5.35 -6.28
C ALA A 52 8.22 -5.95 -6.80
N TYR A 53 7.15 -5.81 -6.03
CA TYR A 53 5.84 -6.31 -6.43
C TYR A 53 4.70 -5.46 -5.87
N MET A 54 3.79 -5.02 -6.73
CA MET A 54 2.62 -4.24 -6.35
C MET A 54 1.47 -5.13 -5.83
N LEU A 55 0.99 -4.81 -4.63
CA LEU A 55 -0.19 -5.40 -3.98
C LEU A 55 -1.30 -4.34 -3.97
N ASP A 56 -2.26 -4.45 -4.88
CA ASP A 56 -3.33 -3.47 -5.03
C ASP A 56 -4.72 -4.07 -4.77
N GLY A 57 -5.73 -3.20 -4.76
CA GLY A 57 -7.10 -3.65 -4.53
C GLY A 57 -7.61 -4.62 -5.59
N ASP A 58 -7.10 -4.57 -6.82
CA ASP A 58 -7.61 -5.37 -7.92
C ASP A 58 -7.01 -6.79 -7.86
N ASN A 59 -5.68 -6.95 -7.73
CA ASN A 59 -5.05 -8.27 -7.67
C ASN A 59 -5.34 -9.03 -6.36
N ILE A 60 -5.56 -8.32 -5.25
CA ILE A 60 -5.95 -8.93 -3.98
C ILE A 60 -7.42 -9.37 -3.99
N ARG A 61 -8.34 -8.50 -4.44
CA ARG A 61 -9.79 -8.77 -4.36
C ARG A 61 -10.30 -9.74 -5.41
N HIS A 62 -9.57 -10.00 -6.49
CA HIS A 62 -9.93 -11.07 -7.44
C HIS A 62 -9.35 -12.43 -7.05
N GLY A 63 -8.55 -12.51 -5.98
CA GLY A 63 -7.91 -13.74 -5.51
C GLY A 63 -8.00 -13.90 -4.00
N LEU A 64 -6.93 -13.52 -3.30
CA LEU A 64 -6.75 -13.74 -1.85
C LEU A 64 -7.92 -13.24 -0.98
N SER A 65 -8.56 -12.15 -1.39
CA SER A 65 -9.68 -11.52 -0.67
C SER A 65 -10.94 -11.46 -1.51
N GLY A 66 -11.13 -12.39 -2.45
CA GLY A 66 -12.34 -12.47 -3.28
C GLY A 66 -13.58 -12.96 -2.54
N ASP A 67 -13.40 -13.52 -1.35
CA ASP A 67 -14.47 -13.85 -0.42
C ASP A 67 -14.98 -12.64 0.37
N LEU A 68 -14.26 -11.52 0.39
CA LEU A 68 -14.55 -10.37 1.23
C LEU A 68 -15.36 -9.31 0.50
N GLY A 69 -16.43 -8.84 1.16
CA GLY A 69 -17.25 -7.73 0.68
C GLY A 69 -16.63 -6.35 0.91
N PHE A 70 -17.51 -5.39 1.15
CA PHE A 70 -17.17 -3.98 1.40
C PHE A 70 -17.69 -3.47 2.76
N SER A 71 -18.10 -4.36 3.66
CA SER A 71 -18.38 -3.98 5.05
C SER A 71 -17.10 -3.46 5.73
N ASP A 72 -17.22 -2.73 6.84
CA ASP A 72 -16.04 -2.27 7.58
C ASP A 72 -15.22 -3.44 8.15
N GLU A 73 -15.87 -4.54 8.53
CA GLU A 73 -15.22 -5.78 8.96
C GLU A 73 -14.43 -6.40 7.80
N ASP A 74 -15.05 -6.57 6.62
CA ASP A 74 -14.38 -7.10 5.42
C ASP A 74 -13.21 -6.22 4.98
N ARG A 75 -13.35 -4.91 5.07
CA ARG A 75 -12.27 -3.96 4.76
C ARG A 75 -11.11 -4.10 5.75
N GLY A 76 -11.41 -4.27 7.03
CA GLY A 76 -10.43 -4.54 8.07
C GLY A 76 -9.69 -5.85 7.83
N GLU A 77 -10.41 -6.94 7.55
CA GLU A 77 -9.81 -8.24 7.27
C GLU A 77 -9.00 -8.24 5.97
N ASN A 78 -9.50 -7.61 4.90
CA ASN A 78 -8.75 -7.42 3.66
C ASN A 78 -7.42 -6.71 3.93
N MET A 79 -7.45 -5.63 4.71
CA MET A 79 -6.24 -4.90 5.07
C MET A 79 -5.27 -5.74 5.89
N ARG A 80 -5.76 -6.53 6.86
CA ARG A 80 -4.95 -7.46 7.66
C ARG A 80 -4.28 -8.52 6.78
N ARG A 81 -5.04 -9.16 5.86
CA ARG A 81 -4.50 -10.15 4.91
C ARG A 81 -3.40 -9.55 4.04
N VAL A 82 -3.61 -8.34 3.51
CA VAL A 82 -2.59 -7.67 2.69
C VAL A 82 -1.35 -7.31 3.51
N ALA A 83 -1.50 -6.90 4.76
CA ALA A 83 -0.36 -6.62 5.64
C ALA A 83 0.50 -7.87 5.89
N GLU A 84 -0.12 -9.02 6.16
CA GLU A 84 0.59 -10.29 6.33
C GLU A 84 1.30 -10.73 5.03
N VAL A 85 0.64 -10.58 3.87
CA VAL A 85 1.27 -10.90 2.59
C VAL A 85 2.44 -9.97 2.29
N ALA A 86 2.26 -8.66 2.47
CA ALA A 86 3.34 -7.68 2.31
C ALA A 86 4.54 -8.03 3.22
N ARG A 87 4.28 -8.46 4.46
CA ARG A 87 5.31 -8.94 5.38
C ARG A 87 6.06 -10.15 4.82
N LEU A 88 5.38 -11.12 4.22
CA LEU A 88 6.00 -12.28 3.60
C LEU A 88 6.86 -11.91 2.37
N PHE A 89 6.41 -10.95 1.56
CA PHE A 89 7.21 -10.41 0.45
C PHE A 89 8.46 -9.67 0.96
N ALA A 90 8.32 -8.83 1.98
CA ALA A 90 9.45 -8.14 2.60
C ALA A 90 10.44 -9.14 3.23
N ASP A 91 9.95 -10.18 3.90
CA ASP A 91 10.79 -11.24 4.47
C ASP A 91 11.57 -12.00 3.38
N SER A 92 10.95 -12.25 2.22
CA SER A 92 11.61 -12.94 1.10
C SER A 92 12.69 -12.12 0.41
N GLY A 93 12.80 -10.82 0.70
CA GLY A 93 13.74 -9.89 0.08
C GLY A 93 13.09 -8.99 -0.97
N THR A 94 11.81 -9.15 -1.29
CA THR A 94 11.11 -8.31 -2.27
C THR A 94 10.64 -6.99 -1.63
N VAL A 95 10.66 -5.89 -2.39
CA VAL A 95 9.98 -4.66 -1.97
C VAL A 95 8.49 -4.77 -2.29
N ALA A 96 7.66 -4.95 -1.26
CA ALA A 96 6.21 -4.97 -1.38
C ALA A 96 5.66 -3.55 -1.50
N LEU A 97 4.92 -3.26 -2.57
CA LEU A 97 4.33 -1.94 -2.84
C LEU A 97 2.82 -2.03 -2.66
N VAL A 98 2.31 -1.66 -1.50
CA VAL A 98 0.88 -1.78 -1.17
C VAL A 98 0.14 -0.51 -1.57
N ALA A 99 -0.84 -0.61 -2.47
CA ALA A 99 -1.63 0.52 -2.97
C ALA A 99 -3.11 0.42 -2.57
N LEU A 100 -3.40 0.59 -1.27
CA LEU A 100 -4.77 0.52 -0.72
C LEU A 100 -5.24 1.88 -0.18
N ILE A 101 -6.56 2.13 -0.19
CA ILE A 101 -7.10 3.36 0.43
C ILE A 101 -6.70 3.42 1.91
N SER A 102 -6.85 2.30 2.63
CA SER A 102 -6.47 2.14 4.05
C SER A 102 -6.90 3.33 4.93
N PRO A 103 -8.21 3.64 5.00
CA PRO A 103 -8.70 4.93 5.51
C PRO A 103 -8.51 5.13 7.01
N TYR A 104 -8.43 4.07 7.80
CA TYR A 104 -8.36 4.15 9.25
C TYR A 104 -6.92 4.05 9.77
N ARG A 105 -6.51 4.96 10.67
CA ARG A 105 -5.16 4.97 11.26
C ARG A 105 -4.86 3.70 12.03
N VAL A 106 -5.83 3.15 12.74
CA VAL A 106 -5.67 1.90 13.50
C VAL A 106 -5.25 0.74 12.59
N GLY A 107 -5.84 0.64 11.40
CA GLY A 107 -5.47 -0.38 10.42
C GLY A 107 -4.02 -0.21 9.95
N ARG A 108 -3.61 1.02 9.66
CA ARG A 108 -2.25 1.31 9.16
C ARG A 108 -1.20 1.06 10.25
N ARG A 109 -1.49 1.45 11.49
CA ARG A 109 -0.65 1.14 12.65
C ARG A 109 -0.50 -0.37 12.87
N ASN A 110 -1.58 -1.13 12.74
CA ASN A 110 -1.52 -2.59 12.86
C ASN A 110 -0.68 -3.21 11.73
N ALA A 111 -0.83 -2.72 10.49
CA ALA A 111 -0.01 -3.16 9.37
C ALA A 111 1.48 -2.88 9.59
N ARG A 112 1.82 -1.70 10.13
CA ARG A 112 3.19 -1.34 10.55
C ARG A 112 3.71 -2.30 11.63
N ALA A 113 2.94 -2.54 12.69
CA ALA A 113 3.32 -3.43 13.78
C ALA A 113 3.64 -4.86 13.30
N ILE A 114 2.83 -5.42 12.38
CA ILE A 114 3.07 -6.75 11.76
C ILE A 114 4.48 -6.87 11.16
N HIS A 115 5.05 -5.77 10.67
CA HIS A 115 6.40 -5.73 10.09
C HIS A 115 7.46 -5.44 11.15
N GLU A 116 7.25 -4.39 11.96
CA GLU A 116 8.22 -3.93 12.96
C GLU A 116 8.46 -4.98 14.06
N ASP A 117 7.43 -5.74 14.47
CA ASP A 117 7.53 -6.82 15.47
C ASP A 117 8.48 -7.95 15.04
N VAL A 118 8.69 -8.12 13.74
CA VAL A 118 9.66 -9.08 13.17
C VAL A 118 10.91 -8.41 12.59
N GLY A 119 11.08 -7.11 12.84
CA GLY A 119 12.24 -6.32 12.39
C GLY A 119 12.30 -6.08 10.88
N LEU A 120 11.15 -6.03 10.20
CA LEU A 120 11.06 -5.67 8.77
C LEU A 120 10.79 -4.17 8.61
N ARG A 121 11.41 -3.57 7.59
CA ARG A 121 11.23 -2.15 7.27
C ARG A 121 9.83 -1.90 6.70
N PHE A 122 9.13 -0.93 7.27
CA PHE A 122 7.81 -0.47 6.82
C PHE A 122 7.82 1.05 6.63
N LEU A 123 7.41 1.50 5.45
CA LEU A 123 7.34 2.91 5.07
C LEU A 123 5.90 3.30 4.72
N GLU A 124 5.28 4.20 5.47
CA GLU A 124 3.97 4.76 5.18
C GLU A 124 4.10 5.99 4.28
N VAL A 125 3.59 5.90 3.05
CA VAL A 125 3.58 6.99 2.08
C VAL A 125 2.16 7.53 1.94
N PHE A 126 1.95 8.76 2.41
CA PHE A 126 0.67 9.44 2.27
C PHE A 126 0.58 10.16 0.92
N VAL A 127 -0.31 9.70 0.05
CA VAL A 127 -0.65 10.38 -1.21
C VAL A 127 -1.81 11.34 -0.96
N ASP A 128 -1.43 12.57 -0.62
CA ASP A 128 -2.28 13.67 -0.19
C ASP A 128 -2.75 14.52 -1.37
N THR A 129 -3.71 13.96 -2.11
CA THR A 129 -4.42 14.70 -3.17
C THR A 129 -5.76 15.20 -2.61
N PRO A 130 -6.11 16.49 -2.78
CA PRO A 130 -7.40 17.02 -2.36
C PRO A 130 -8.59 16.22 -2.91
N LEU A 131 -9.69 16.16 -2.16
CA LEU A 131 -10.86 15.38 -2.54
C LEU A 131 -11.45 15.86 -3.86
N GLU A 132 -11.49 17.17 -4.08
CA GLU A 132 -12.04 17.81 -5.27
C GLU A 132 -11.29 17.36 -6.53
N VAL A 133 -9.95 17.26 -6.43
CA VAL A 133 -9.10 16.75 -7.52
C VAL A 133 -9.31 15.24 -7.72
N CYS A 134 -9.53 14.49 -6.65
CA CYS A 134 -9.83 13.06 -6.73
C CYS A 134 -11.19 12.81 -7.43
N GLU A 135 -12.20 13.62 -7.10
CA GLU A 135 -13.53 13.61 -7.71
C GLU A 135 -13.51 14.06 -9.17
N GLU A 136 -12.73 15.08 -9.52
CA GLU A 136 -12.56 15.51 -10.91
C GLU A 136 -11.96 14.39 -11.78
N ARG A 137 -11.00 13.65 -11.24
CA ARG A 137 -10.35 12.55 -11.96
C ARG A 137 -11.25 11.34 -12.19
N ASP A 138 -12.15 11.05 -11.24
CA ASP A 138 -13.04 9.88 -11.13
C ASP A 138 -12.70 8.66 -12.02
N VAL A 139 -11.46 8.17 -11.91
CA VAL A 139 -10.87 7.22 -12.89
C VAL A 139 -11.70 5.94 -13.04
N LYS A 140 -12.39 5.52 -11.98
CA LYS A 140 -13.21 4.30 -11.95
C LYS A 140 -14.73 4.60 -11.94
N GLY A 141 -15.14 5.87 -12.01
CA GLY A 141 -16.57 6.27 -11.89
C GLY A 141 -17.15 6.11 -10.48
N PHE A 142 -16.31 5.81 -9.47
CA PHE A 142 -16.77 5.50 -8.13
C PHE A 142 -17.25 6.74 -7.37
N TYR A 143 -16.70 7.91 -7.65
CA TYR A 143 -17.19 9.14 -7.03
C TYR A 143 -18.58 9.50 -7.55
N ALA A 144 -18.83 9.39 -8.85
CA ALA A 144 -20.17 9.59 -9.42
C ALA A 144 -21.21 8.63 -8.80
N LEU A 145 -20.87 7.33 -8.70
CA LEU A 145 -21.76 6.34 -8.07
C LEU A 145 -22.00 6.62 -6.57
N ALA A 146 -20.96 7.01 -5.83
CA ALA A 146 -21.10 7.37 -4.42
C ALA A 146 -21.99 8.61 -4.24
N ARG A 147 -21.82 9.65 -5.07
CA ARG A 147 -22.67 10.86 -5.06
C ARG A 147 -24.12 10.56 -5.44
N ALA A 148 -24.36 9.54 -6.27
CA ALA A 148 -25.70 9.02 -6.60
C ALA A 148 -26.32 8.16 -5.49
N GLY A 149 -25.56 7.83 -4.43
CA GLY A 149 -26.02 6.97 -3.32
C GLY A 149 -25.94 5.47 -3.61
N GLU A 150 -25.29 5.07 -4.71
CA GLU A 150 -25.17 3.67 -5.14
C GLU A 150 -23.98 2.94 -4.48
N MET A 151 -23.09 3.69 -3.84
CA MET A 151 -21.93 3.18 -3.09
C MET A 151 -21.88 3.78 -1.69
N PRO A 152 -22.70 3.30 -0.74
CA PRO A 152 -22.71 3.82 0.62
C PRO A 152 -21.40 3.56 1.37
N GLY A 153 -21.02 4.50 2.23
CA GLY A 153 -19.79 4.45 3.03
C GLY A 153 -18.52 4.53 2.17
N PHE A 154 -18.55 5.28 1.08
CA PHE A 154 -17.40 5.51 0.21
C PHE A 154 -16.47 6.55 0.83
N THR A 155 -15.19 6.17 0.97
CA THR A 155 -14.16 7.00 1.60
C THR A 155 -14.03 8.37 0.93
N GLY A 156 -14.21 9.43 1.72
CA GLY A 156 -14.11 10.82 1.29
C GLY A 156 -15.44 11.44 0.85
N VAL A 157 -16.51 10.66 0.67
CA VAL A 157 -17.85 11.18 0.34
C VAL A 157 -18.75 11.10 1.59
N ASP A 158 -19.13 9.89 1.98
CA ASP A 158 -19.96 9.61 3.16
C ASP A 158 -19.25 8.65 4.15
N GLY A 159 -18.10 8.10 3.77
CA GLY A 159 -17.17 7.35 4.65
C GLY A 159 -15.93 8.17 5.05
N PRO A 160 -15.33 7.93 6.23
CA PRO A 160 -14.20 8.71 6.72
C PRO A 160 -12.88 8.37 6.02
N PHE A 161 -11.96 9.33 5.97
CA PHE A 161 -10.54 9.12 5.71
C PHE A 161 -9.73 9.80 6.82
N GLU A 162 -9.10 9.00 7.68
CA GLU A 162 -8.23 9.50 8.73
C GLU A 162 -6.83 9.71 8.15
N ARG A 163 -6.50 10.98 7.86
CA ARG A 163 -5.17 11.38 7.37
C ARG A 163 -4.07 10.87 8.31
N PRO A 164 -2.95 10.32 7.79
CA PRO A 164 -1.80 9.93 8.62
C PRO A 164 -1.24 11.11 9.41
N GLU A 165 -0.91 10.89 10.68
CA GLU A 165 -0.33 11.94 11.55
C GLU A 165 1.19 12.02 11.40
N ALA A 166 1.84 10.89 11.15
CA ALA A 166 3.29 10.79 10.99
C ALA A 166 3.67 9.77 9.89
N PRO A 167 3.29 10.04 8.62
CA PRO A 167 3.77 9.22 7.51
C PRO A 167 5.27 9.44 7.29
N ASP A 168 5.97 8.44 6.76
CA ASP A 168 7.39 8.54 6.40
C ASP A 168 7.61 9.48 5.20
N LEU A 169 6.61 9.61 4.33
CA LEU A 169 6.61 10.54 3.21
C LEU A 169 5.20 11.07 2.92
N VAL A 170 5.11 12.35 2.61
CA VAL A 170 3.90 12.96 2.03
C VAL A 170 4.19 13.31 0.57
N LEU A 171 3.27 12.90 -0.30
CA LEU A 171 3.25 13.19 -1.73
C LEU A 171 1.98 13.97 -2.05
N THR A 172 2.13 15.11 -2.69
CA THR A 172 1.07 16.02 -3.13
C THR A 172 1.09 16.18 -4.65
N PRO A 173 0.03 16.70 -5.28
CA PRO A 173 0.06 17.00 -6.71
C PRO A 173 1.19 17.96 -7.14
N ASP A 174 1.67 18.81 -6.24
CA ASP A 174 2.74 19.77 -6.50
C ASP A 174 4.13 19.12 -6.61
N ASP A 175 4.25 17.85 -6.20
CA ASP A 175 5.49 17.07 -6.32
C ASP A 175 5.76 16.58 -7.75
N GLY A 176 4.90 16.95 -8.69
CA GLY A 176 5.08 16.73 -10.11
C GLY A 176 4.62 15.34 -10.58
N PRO A 177 5.16 14.85 -11.71
CA PRO A 177 4.70 13.60 -12.30
C PRO A 177 5.05 12.40 -11.42
N ALA A 178 4.34 11.28 -11.61
CA ALA A 178 4.52 10.06 -10.82
C ALA A 178 5.97 9.55 -10.75
N VAL A 179 6.79 9.79 -11.78
CA VAL A 179 8.22 9.43 -11.78
C VAL A 179 9.02 10.25 -10.76
N ALA A 180 8.76 11.55 -10.66
CA ALA A 180 9.42 12.42 -9.67
C ALA A 180 9.02 12.01 -8.24
N ALA A 181 7.72 11.75 -8.03
CA ALA A 181 7.21 11.23 -6.76
C ALA A 181 7.82 9.86 -6.41
N ALA A 182 7.99 8.97 -7.40
CA ALA A 182 8.63 7.67 -7.21
C ALA A 182 10.09 7.80 -6.79
N THR A 183 10.87 8.73 -7.35
CA THR A 183 12.25 8.98 -6.92
C THR A 183 12.32 9.30 -5.43
N ARG A 184 11.43 10.14 -4.90
CA ARG A 184 11.38 10.45 -3.46
C ARG A 184 11.08 9.22 -2.58
N VAL A 185 10.28 8.27 -3.08
CA VAL A 185 10.04 6.99 -2.41
C VAL A 185 11.31 6.12 -2.43
N LEU A 186 12.03 6.09 -3.55
CA LEU A 186 13.28 5.34 -3.68
C LEU A 186 14.39 5.88 -2.77
N ASP A 187 14.44 7.18 -2.55
CA ASP A 187 15.39 7.80 -1.62
C ASP A 187 15.19 7.30 -0.18
N LEU A 188 13.95 6.94 0.20
CA LEU A 188 13.67 6.28 1.47
C LEU A 188 14.11 4.82 1.48
N LEU A 189 14.30 4.16 0.34
CA LEU A 189 14.69 2.74 0.25
C LEU A 189 16.20 2.55 0.07
N ALA A 190 16.96 3.63 -0.08
CA ALA A 190 18.42 3.64 -0.08
C ALA A 190 18.99 3.31 1.31
#